data_AF-A0AA50Q5B8-F1
#
_entry.id   AF-A0AA50Q5B8-F1
#
_cell.length_a   1.000
_cell.length_b   1.000
_cell.length_c   1.000
_cell.angle_alpha   90.00
_cell.angle_beta   90.00
_cell.angle_gamma   90.00
#
_symmetry.space_group_name_H-M   'P 1'
#
loop_
_entity.id
_entity.type
_entity.pdbx_description
1 polymer ?
#
loop_
_entity_poly.entity_id
_entity_poly.type
_entity_poly.pdbx_seq_one_letter_code
_entity_poly.pdbx_strand_id
1 'polypeptide(L)'
;MPYRHYTLETDTGTPLNMGHDFDYLNIDKQGLHGNAKNNSQLFFESFADNLFKKRIDNSTIFNKDVTLRSLLGGSILIDSPKDALPDDKLMEKVELYCDDITINRAKKLFVENYELFESSISRKIRGTLILKDSFQKYKGNASHSVFSGYSLVVRCSDGNPRRLLRIFNYLFSNNIDSKKEFNFLTDKEQGSKMKEFSYSELDGLNLEVGGKKAFDLFSTIGRFLKDKLHSDRVNTDFYNSFTFDVDNDDVWKNIETAVDLGLIYPDFRGFDNDNKMPNRKGRFTLAFCLSPHFYLMPRKGSAISLSVIMNNNSYSRYRSKNKTNDISQYDLDFEGTYE
;
A
#
# COMPACT_ATOMS: atom_id res chain seq x y z
N MET A 1 6.24 -19.80 -7.65
CA MET A 1 7.66 -19.99 -7.27
C MET A 1 8.37 -18.64 -7.38
N PRO A 2 9.32 -18.27 -6.49
CA PRO A 2 10.11 -17.05 -6.69
C PRO A 2 11.00 -17.20 -7.94
N TYR A 3 11.16 -16.13 -8.72
CA TYR A 3 11.64 -16.23 -10.10
C TYR A 3 13.13 -15.96 -10.30
N ARG A 4 13.88 -15.52 -9.29
CA ARG A 4 15.28 -15.11 -9.52
C ARG A 4 16.31 -15.45 -8.46
N HIS A 5 15.99 -16.26 -7.46
CA HIS A 5 17.06 -16.80 -6.63
C HIS A 5 17.55 -18.11 -7.23
N TYR A 6 18.77 -18.03 -7.78
CA TYR A 6 19.61 -19.18 -8.10
C TYR A 6 19.60 -20.09 -6.88
N THR A 7 18.85 -21.18 -6.99
CA THR A 7 18.84 -22.23 -5.98
C THR A 7 20.24 -22.81 -5.90
N LEU A 8 21.05 -22.35 -4.94
CA LEU A 8 22.19 -23.10 -4.42
C LEU A 8 23.18 -23.66 -5.47
N GLU A 9 23.24 -23.09 -6.68
CA GLU A 9 24.40 -23.25 -7.55
C GLU A 9 25.46 -22.27 -7.05
N THR A 10 26.11 -22.69 -5.96
CA THR A 10 27.52 -22.48 -5.64
C THR A 10 28.20 -21.27 -6.28
N ASP A 11 27.99 -20.08 -5.72
CA ASP A 11 29.00 -19.03 -5.77
C ASP A 11 29.40 -18.66 -4.33
N THR A 12 30.35 -19.41 -3.80
CA THR A 12 30.81 -19.37 -2.39
C THR A 12 31.47 -18.03 -1.99
N GLY A 13 31.54 -17.06 -2.91
CA GLY A 13 32.17 -15.75 -2.70
C GLY A 13 31.19 -14.59 -2.50
N THR A 14 29.87 -14.80 -2.61
CA THR A 14 28.90 -13.69 -2.48
C THR A 14 28.65 -13.39 -1.00
N PRO A 15 28.88 -12.15 -0.53
CA PRO A 15 28.62 -11.79 0.86
C PRO A 15 27.13 -11.98 1.19
N LEU A 16 26.86 -12.78 2.21
CA LEU A 16 25.53 -12.91 2.81
C LEU A 16 25.19 -11.59 3.50
N ASN A 17 24.38 -10.76 2.86
CA ASN A 17 23.89 -9.52 3.44
C ASN A 17 22.63 -9.82 4.27
N MET A 18 22.54 -9.22 5.47
CA MET A 18 21.30 -9.29 6.27
C MET A 18 20.13 -8.75 5.44
N GLY A 19 19.12 -9.58 5.20
CA GLY A 19 17.99 -9.28 4.32
C GLY A 19 17.91 -10.15 3.06
N HIS A 20 18.96 -10.91 2.73
CA HIS A 20 18.99 -11.85 1.59
C HIS A 20 18.52 -13.28 1.96
N ASP A 21 18.07 -13.49 3.20
CA ASP A 21 17.55 -14.79 3.67
C ASP A 21 16.14 -15.03 3.12
N PHE A 22 16.09 -15.50 1.87
CA PHE A 22 14.94 -16.05 1.14
C PHE A 22 13.55 -15.57 1.58
N ASP A 23 12.99 -14.57 0.89
CA ASP A 23 11.55 -14.26 0.96
C ASP A 23 10.70 -15.31 0.21
N TYR A 24 10.76 -16.57 0.62
CA TYR A 24 9.82 -17.59 0.15
C TYR A 24 8.42 -17.26 0.68
N LEU A 25 7.57 -16.70 -0.18
CA LEU A 25 6.12 -16.64 0.02
C LEU A 25 5.45 -17.76 -0.79
N ASN A 26 4.55 -18.49 -0.12
CA ASN A 26 3.38 -19.02 -0.79
C ASN A 26 2.53 -17.82 -1.23
N ILE A 27 2.88 -17.27 -2.41
CA ILE A 27 2.08 -16.28 -3.13
C ILE A 27 0.93 -17.03 -3.77
N ASP A 28 0.06 -17.62 -2.95
CA ASP A 28 -1.25 -17.95 -3.42
C ASP A 28 -2.21 -18.13 -2.24
N LYS A 29 -3.36 -17.47 -2.36
CA LYS A 29 -4.59 -17.67 -1.56
C LYS A 29 -4.75 -17.03 -0.18
N GLN A 30 -3.77 -16.36 0.43
CA GLN A 30 -4.05 -15.52 1.62
C GLN A 30 -4.31 -14.05 1.29
N GLY A 31 -4.95 -13.80 0.14
CA GLY A 31 -5.42 -12.48 -0.20
C GLY A 31 -6.30 -11.93 0.93
N LEU A 32 -5.89 -10.80 1.51
CA LEU A 32 -6.76 -9.86 2.24
C LEU A 32 -7.89 -9.31 1.34
N HIS A 33 -8.13 -9.94 0.18
CA HIS A 33 -8.92 -9.48 -0.96
C HIS A 33 -9.63 -10.66 -1.62
N GLY A 34 -10.96 -10.58 -1.67
CA GLY A 34 -11.89 -11.57 -2.22
C GLY A 34 -13.14 -11.69 -1.33
N ASN A 35 -14.11 -12.53 -1.70
CA ASN A 35 -15.30 -12.78 -0.87
C ASN A 35 -14.99 -13.49 0.47
N ALA A 36 -13.74 -13.95 0.66
CA ALA A 36 -13.19 -14.45 1.93
C ALA A 36 -12.56 -13.36 2.83
N LYS A 37 -12.76 -12.07 2.50
CA LYS A 37 -12.09 -10.87 3.07
C LYS A 37 -12.03 -10.80 4.60
N ASN A 38 -13.09 -11.20 5.29
CA ASN A 38 -13.12 -11.08 6.75
C ASN A 38 -12.31 -12.21 7.39
N ASN A 39 -12.41 -13.43 6.88
CA ASN A 39 -11.74 -14.58 7.47
C ASN A 39 -10.22 -14.54 7.25
N SER A 40 -9.74 -14.08 6.09
CA SER A 40 -8.29 -13.97 5.84
C SER A 40 -7.63 -12.84 6.63
N GLN A 41 -8.28 -11.69 6.74
CA GLN A 41 -7.79 -10.58 7.59
C GLN A 41 -7.77 -11.00 9.07
N LEU A 42 -8.85 -11.58 9.60
CA LEU A 42 -8.90 -12.06 10.98
C LEU A 42 -7.86 -13.15 11.26
N PHE A 43 -7.65 -14.06 10.31
CA PHE A 43 -6.59 -15.07 10.43
C PHE A 43 -5.21 -14.43 10.53
N PHE A 44 -4.91 -13.46 9.66
CA PHE A 44 -3.60 -12.84 9.63
C PHE A 44 -3.36 -11.88 10.81
N GLU A 45 -4.40 -11.20 11.28
CA GLU A 45 -4.41 -10.47 12.56
C GLU A 45 -4.11 -11.41 13.74
N SER A 46 -4.82 -12.55 13.82
CA SER A 46 -4.56 -13.56 14.85
C SER A 46 -3.14 -14.13 14.77
N PHE A 47 -2.62 -14.32 13.55
CA PHE A 47 -1.23 -14.72 13.33
C PHE A 47 -0.25 -13.65 13.84
N ALA A 48 -0.51 -12.37 13.56
CA ALA A 48 0.31 -11.26 14.02
C ALA A 48 0.35 -11.17 15.55
N ASP A 49 -0.79 -11.34 16.23
CA ASP A 49 -0.87 -11.37 17.69
C ASP A 49 -0.11 -12.56 18.27
N ASN A 50 -0.25 -13.75 17.69
CA ASN A 50 0.49 -14.93 18.12
C ASN A 50 2.01 -14.77 17.95
N LEU A 51 2.44 -14.18 16.83
CA LEU A 51 3.85 -13.90 16.56
C LEU A 51 4.41 -12.86 17.52
N PHE A 52 3.66 -11.80 17.77
CA PHE A 52 4.01 -10.77 18.75
C PHE A 52 4.11 -11.36 20.16
N LYS A 53 3.12 -12.15 20.59
CA LYS A 53 3.12 -12.80 21.91
C LYS A 53 4.34 -13.68 22.11
N LYS A 54 4.67 -14.55 21.14
CA LYS A 54 5.89 -15.38 21.19
C LYS A 54 7.16 -14.55 21.32
N ARG A 55 7.20 -13.36 20.73
CA ARG A 55 8.36 -12.46 20.82
C ARG A 55 8.46 -11.82 22.21
N ILE A 56 7.34 -11.38 22.77
CA ILE A 56 7.26 -10.82 24.13
C ILE A 56 7.59 -11.89 25.18
N ASP A 57 7.08 -13.11 25.03
CA ASP A 57 7.33 -14.23 25.94
C ASP A 57 8.85 -14.52 26.08
N ASN A 58 9.57 -14.42 24.97
CA ASN A 58 11.02 -14.63 24.90
C ASN A 58 11.87 -13.37 25.19
N SER A 59 11.24 -12.22 25.43
CA SER A 59 11.94 -10.96 25.72
C SER A 59 12.26 -10.78 27.22
N THR A 60 13.10 -9.78 27.52
CA THR A 60 13.44 -9.36 28.88
C THR A 60 12.49 -8.30 29.48
N ILE A 61 11.36 -8.03 28.82
CA ILE A 61 10.38 -7.03 29.27
C ILE A 61 9.71 -7.49 30.57
N PHE A 62 9.49 -6.55 31.51
CA PHE A 62 8.85 -6.82 32.80
C PHE A 62 7.34 -7.14 32.67
N ASN A 63 6.61 -6.35 31.89
CA ASN A 63 5.19 -6.56 31.65
C ASN A 63 4.97 -7.33 30.33
N LYS A 64 4.63 -8.61 30.44
CA LYS A 64 4.35 -9.49 29.30
C LYS A 64 2.86 -9.57 28.93
N ASP A 65 1.98 -9.01 29.77
CA ASP A 65 0.52 -8.99 29.55
C ASP A 65 0.10 -7.81 28.67
N VAL A 66 0.75 -7.69 27.52
CA VAL A 66 0.53 -6.61 26.57
C VAL A 66 0.15 -7.19 25.22
N THR A 67 -0.87 -6.62 24.58
CA THR A 67 -1.32 -7.03 23.24
C THR A 67 -0.81 -6.07 22.18
N LEU A 68 -0.62 -6.57 20.94
CA LEU A 68 -0.21 -5.71 19.84
C LEU A 68 -1.26 -4.61 19.57
N ARG A 69 -2.55 -4.96 19.68
CA ARG A 69 -3.66 -4.01 19.54
C ARG A 69 -3.65 -2.92 20.61
N SER A 70 -3.37 -3.25 21.87
CA SER A 70 -3.26 -2.22 22.94
C SER A 70 -2.09 -1.26 22.72
N LEU A 71 -1.04 -1.70 22.02
CA LEU A 71 0.17 -0.90 21.79
C LEU A 71 0.11 0.01 20.58
N LEU A 72 -0.60 -0.43 19.54
CA LEU A 72 -0.71 0.31 18.29
C LEU A 72 -2.01 1.11 18.19
N GLY A 73 -3.04 0.75 18.96
CA GLY A 73 -4.36 1.37 18.85
C GLY A 73 -5.09 1.00 17.56
N GLY A 74 -6.20 1.68 17.30
CA GLY A 74 -7.01 1.51 16.09
C GLY A 74 -6.57 2.42 14.95
N SER A 75 -6.59 1.91 13.72
CA SER A 75 -6.27 2.70 12.53
C SER A 75 -7.45 3.56 12.10
N ILE A 76 -7.25 4.87 12.00
CA ILE A 76 -8.27 5.79 11.48
C ILE A 76 -8.60 5.57 9.98
N LEU A 77 -7.74 4.87 9.24
CA LEU A 77 -7.95 4.57 7.82
C LEU A 77 -8.71 3.27 7.59
N ILE A 78 -8.67 2.34 8.55
CA ILE A 78 -9.15 0.96 8.37
C ILE A 78 -10.18 0.58 9.44
N ASP A 79 -9.90 0.80 10.72
CA ASP A 79 -10.70 0.33 11.84
C ASP A 79 -11.86 1.28 12.17
N SER A 80 -11.56 2.57 12.24
CA SER A 80 -12.51 3.61 12.67
C SER A 80 -12.63 4.80 11.71
N PRO A 81 -12.73 4.59 10.38
CA PRO A 81 -12.83 5.71 9.44
C PRO A 81 -14.11 6.53 9.63
N LYS A 82 -15.19 5.93 10.15
CA LYS A 82 -16.45 6.63 10.45
C LYS A 82 -16.33 7.54 11.67
N ASP A 83 -15.53 7.17 12.67
CA ASP A 83 -15.28 8.00 13.85
C ASP A 83 -14.36 9.18 13.49
N ALA A 84 -13.36 8.94 12.64
CA ALA A 84 -12.42 9.96 12.20
C ALA A 84 -13.04 10.99 11.24
N LEU A 85 -13.97 10.56 10.39
CA LEU A 85 -14.72 11.43 9.48
C LEU A 85 -16.18 11.01 9.50
N PRO A 86 -17.01 11.51 10.43
CA PRO A 86 -18.43 11.16 10.52
C PRO A 86 -19.24 11.70 9.33
N ASP A 87 -20.49 11.24 9.17
CA ASP A 87 -21.25 11.42 7.93
C ASP A 87 -21.57 12.89 7.60
N ASP A 88 -21.83 13.69 8.64
CA ASP A 88 -22.03 15.13 8.54
C ASP A 88 -20.83 15.81 7.88
N LYS A 89 -19.62 15.46 8.31
CA LYS A 89 -18.37 15.99 7.75
C LYS A 89 -17.95 15.29 6.46
N LEU A 90 -18.36 14.04 6.25
CA LEU A 90 -18.05 13.29 5.04
C LEU A 90 -18.59 14.03 3.82
N MET A 91 -19.84 14.48 3.86
CA MET A 91 -20.45 15.18 2.72
C MET A 91 -19.74 16.49 2.38
N GLU A 92 -19.31 17.25 3.39
CA GLU A 92 -18.47 18.44 3.18
C GLU A 92 -17.16 18.10 2.45
N LYS A 93 -16.51 16.99 2.83
CA LYS A 93 -15.28 16.52 2.16
C LYS A 93 -15.53 15.97 0.77
N VAL A 94 -16.69 15.35 0.52
CA VAL A 94 -17.11 14.92 -0.81
C VAL A 94 -17.24 16.14 -1.72
N GLU A 95 -17.95 17.18 -1.29
CA GLU A 95 -18.06 18.42 -2.06
C GLU A 95 -16.70 19.11 -2.29
N LEU A 96 -15.84 19.09 -1.27
CA LEU A 96 -14.54 19.76 -1.33
C LEU A 96 -13.54 19.05 -2.23
N TYR A 97 -13.54 17.71 -2.29
CA TYR A 97 -12.46 16.94 -2.92
C TYR A 97 -12.90 16.02 -4.07
N CYS A 98 -14.17 15.67 -4.21
CA CYS A 98 -14.62 14.75 -5.26
C CYS A 98 -14.97 15.46 -6.57
N ASP A 99 -15.17 14.68 -7.63
CA ASP A 99 -15.66 15.15 -8.92
C ASP A 99 -17.20 15.31 -8.93
N ASP A 100 -17.72 16.03 -9.92
CA ASP A 100 -19.16 16.34 -10.00
C ASP A 100 -20.03 15.09 -10.10
N ILE A 101 -19.54 14.05 -10.78
CA ILE A 101 -20.23 12.76 -10.92
C ILE A 101 -20.41 12.11 -9.54
N THR A 102 -19.33 12.04 -8.76
CA THR A 102 -19.34 11.45 -7.42
C THR A 102 -20.12 12.31 -6.45
N ILE A 103 -20.03 13.64 -6.52
CA ILE A 103 -20.80 14.58 -5.70
C ILE A 103 -22.30 14.38 -5.93
N ASN A 104 -22.75 14.42 -7.19
CA ASN A 104 -24.16 14.27 -7.54
C ASN A 104 -24.70 12.90 -7.11
N ARG A 105 -23.94 11.83 -7.36
CA ARG A 105 -24.29 10.48 -6.92
C ARG A 105 -24.36 10.37 -5.39
N ALA A 106 -23.41 10.97 -4.67
CA ALA A 106 -23.37 10.95 -3.22
C ALA A 106 -24.59 11.68 -2.63
N LYS A 107 -24.89 12.90 -3.09
CA LYS A 107 -26.05 13.68 -2.65
C LYS A 107 -27.37 12.92 -2.86
N LYS A 108 -27.54 12.33 -4.04
CA LYS A 108 -28.72 11.52 -4.37
C LYS A 108 -28.87 10.33 -3.43
N LEU A 109 -27.83 9.51 -3.30
CA LEU A 109 -27.88 8.29 -2.48
C LEU A 109 -28.01 8.60 -0.98
N PHE A 110 -27.42 9.69 -0.50
CA PHE A 110 -27.51 10.08 0.89
C PHE A 110 -28.97 10.31 1.35
N VAL A 111 -29.82 10.84 0.46
CA VAL A 111 -31.23 11.10 0.73
C VAL A 111 -32.12 9.90 0.36
N GLU A 112 -31.90 9.28 -0.80
CA GLU A 112 -32.80 8.26 -1.35
C GLU A 112 -32.52 6.84 -0.85
N ASN A 113 -31.24 6.48 -0.61
CA ASN A 113 -30.86 5.13 -0.22
C ASN A 113 -29.52 5.13 0.54
N TYR A 114 -29.61 5.32 1.86
CA TYR A 114 -28.45 5.42 2.74
C TYR A 114 -27.60 4.15 2.78
N GLU A 115 -28.20 2.95 2.66
CA GLU A 115 -27.43 1.69 2.61
C GLU A 115 -26.55 1.61 1.36
N LEU A 116 -27.09 2.06 0.22
CA LEU A 116 -26.34 2.13 -1.03
C LEU A 116 -25.28 3.23 -0.99
N PHE A 117 -25.54 4.35 -0.32
CA PHE A 117 -24.54 5.37 -0.03
C PHE A 117 -23.37 4.80 0.79
N GLU A 118 -23.67 4.10 1.90
CA GLU A 118 -22.65 3.51 2.78
C GLU A 118 -21.78 2.49 2.04
N SER A 119 -22.41 1.57 1.31
CA SER A 119 -21.73 0.46 0.63
C SER A 119 -20.96 0.88 -0.63
N SER A 120 -21.48 1.85 -1.40
CA SER A 120 -20.93 2.20 -2.72
C SER A 120 -20.10 3.48 -2.76
N ILE A 121 -20.35 4.43 -1.85
CA ILE A 121 -19.64 5.71 -1.78
C ILE A 121 -18.77 5.75 -0.53
N SER A 122 -19.37 5.87 0.64
CA SER A 122 -18.70 6.09 1.93
C SER A 122 -17.59 5.06 2.18
N ARG A 123 -17.88 3.76 2.14
CA ARG A 123 -16.88 2.69 2.31
C ARG A 123 -15.74 2.75 1.29
N LYS A 124 -15.98 3.28 0.09
CA LYS A 124 -14.97 3.35 -0.98
C LYS A 124 -14.03 4.54 -0.80
N ILE A 125 -14.57 5.72 -0.49
CA ILE A 125 -13.82 6.98 -0.55
C ILE A 125 -13.46 7.56 0.82
N ARG A 126 -14.12 7.19 1.92
CA ARG A 126 -13.92 7.82 3.24
C ARG A 126 -12.46 7.79 3.69
N GLY A 127 -11.79 6.63 3.59
CA GLY A 127 -10.36 6.51 3.90
C GLY A 127 -9.48 7.40 3.00
N THR A 128 -9.80 7.46 1.71
CA THR A 128 -9.09 8.33 0.75
C THR A 128 -9.28 9.81 1.07
N LEU A 129 -10.47 10.21 1.50
CA LEU A 129 -10.76 11.60 1.89
C LEU A 129 -10.03 11.97 3.18
N ILE A 130 -9.98 11.07 4.17
CA ILE A 130 -9.16 11.25 5.40
C ILE A 130 -7.70 11.43 5.02
N LEU A 131 -7.18 10.57 4.15
CA LEU A 131 -5.80 10.62 3.69
C LEU A 131 -5.51 11.93 2.95
N LYS A 132 -6.33 12.30 1.97
CA LYS A 132 -6.17 13.54 1.19
C LYS A 132 -6.26 14.78 2.09
N ASP A 133 -7.21 14.81 3.02
CA ASP A 133 -7.36 15.93 3.97
C ASP A 133 -6.14 16.07 4.88
N SER A 134 -5.59 14.95 5.36
CA SER A 134 -4.35 14.94 6.13
C SER A 134 -3.15 15.40 5.31
N PHE A 135 -3.07 15.02 4.04
CA PHE A 135 -2.04 15.48 3.12
C PHE A 135 -2.11 17.00 2.87
N GLN A 136 -3.31 17.57 2.72
CA GLN A 136 -3.49 19.02 2.49
C GLN A 136 -3.18 19.85 3.74
N LYS A 137 -3.46 19.32 4.93
CA LYS A 137 -3.11 19.95 6.21
C LYS A 137 -1.62 19.88 6.52
N TYR A 138 -0.88 19.05 5.79
CA TYR A 138 0.54 18.83 6.00
C TYR A 138 1.38 20.04 5.60
N LYS A 139 2.26 20.49 6.50
CA LYS A 139 3.30 21.48 6.21
C LYS A 139 4.64 21.04 6.84
N GLY A 140 5.72 21.04 6.05
CA GLY A 140 7.08 20.82 6.53
C GLY A 140 7.42 19.36 6.85
N ASN A 141 8.14 19.12 7.96
CA ASN A 141 8.68 17.81 8.38
C ASN A 141 7.82 17.08 9.42
N ALA A 142 6.53 17.41 9.55
CA ALA A 142 5.67 16.69 10.49
C ALA A 142 5.65 15.17 10.16
N SER A 143 5.55 14.32 11.17
CA SER A 143 5.24 12.90 10.94
C SER A 143 3.73 12.73 10.88
N HIS A 144 3.26 11.87 9.99
CA HIS A 144 1.83 11.69 9.74
C HIS A 144 1.27 10.61 10.66
N SER A 145 0.29 10.96 11.48
CA SER A 145 -0.41 9.99 12.34
C SER A 145 -1.32 9.03 11.57
N VAL A 146 -1.64 9.30 10.29
CA VAL A 146 -2.61 8.51 9.53
C VAL A 146 -2.17 7.08 9.22
N PHE A 147 -0.86 6.82 9.19
CA PHE A 147 -0.27 5.49 9.01
C PHE A 147 0.06 4.85 10.36
N SER A 148 -0.90 4.87 11.28
CA SER A 148 -0.84 4.19 12.57
C SER A 148 -1.98 3.18 12.73
N GLY A 149 -1.90 2.40 13.80
CA GLY A 149 -2.94 1.47 14.20
C GLY A 149 -2.66 0.04 13.76
N TYR A 150 -3.12 -0.88 14.59
CA TYR A 150 -2.91 -2.31 14.49
C TYR A 150 -3.21 -2.87 13.09
N SER A 151 -4.44 -2.67 12.59
CA SER A 151 -4.87 -3.30 11.34
C SER A 151 -4.12 -2.76 10.12
N LEU A 152 -3.66 -1.50 10.18
CA LEU A 152 -2.86 -0.89 9.12
C LEU A 152 -1.43 -1.44 9.12
N VAL A 153 -0.81 -1.54 10.30
CA VAL A 153 0.53 -2.13 10.47
C VAL A 153 0.53 -3.57 9.97
N VAL A 154 -0.44 -4.37 10.40
CA VAL A 154 -0.62 -5.75 9.96
C VAL A 154 -0.82 -5.82 8.45
N ARG A 155 -1.67 -4.94 7.88
CA ARG A 155 -1.91 -4.88 6.43
C ARG A 155 -0.67 -4.51 5.62
N CYS A 156 0.19 -3.64 6.13
CA CYS A 156 1.44 -3.25 5.46
C CYS A 156 2.49 -4.37 5.44
N SER A 157 2.25 -5.51 6.09
CA SER A 157 3.07 -6.70 5.90
C SER A 157 2.69 -7.52 4.65
N ASP A 158 1.57 -7.18 4.00
CA ASP A 158 1.04 -7.87 2.81
C ASP A 158 0.90 -9.39 2.99
N GLY A 159 0.63 -9.85 4.22
CA GLY A 159 0.52 -11.28 4.50
C GLY A 159 1.87 -12.01 4.64
N ASN A 160 3.00 -11.29 4.57
CA ASN A 160 4.34 -11.85 4.72
C ASN A 160 4.80 -11.84 6.19
N PRO A 161 4.99 -13.01 6.84
CA PRO A 161 5.47 -13.09 8.22
C PRO A 161 6.85 -12.45 8.45
N ARG A 162 7.78 -12.55 7.50
CA ARG A 162 9.12 -11.95 7.61
C ARG A 162 9.02 -10.44 7.57
N ARG A 163 8.21 -9.91 6.64
CA ARG A 163 7.93 -8.47 6.57
C ARG A 163 7.30 -7.98 7.88
N LEU A 164 6.35 -8.73 8.44
CA LEU A 164 5.74 -8.40 9.72
C LEU A 164 6.77 -8.34 10.87
N LEU A 165 7.71 -9.29 10.94
CA LEU A 165 8.81 -9.26 11.92
C LEU A 165 9.70 -8.02 11.76
N ARG A 166 10.02 -7.65 10.51
CA ARG A 166 10.81 -6.45 10.22
C ARG A 166 10.05 -5.19 10.62
N ILE A 167 8.75 -5.11 10.36
CA ILE A 167 7.90 -4.01 10.85
C ILE A 167 7.94 -3.95 12.39
N PHE A 168 7.83 -5.07 13.09
CA PHE A 168 7.97 -5.10 14.55
C PHE A 168 9.35 -4.64 15.01
N ASN A 169 10.42 -4.94 14.28
CA ASN A 169 11.76 -4.41 14.58
C ASN A 169 11.77 -2.88 14.45
N TYR A 170 11.22 -2.32 13.39
CA TYR A 170 11.12 -0.86 13.23
C TYR A 170 10.29 -0.22 14.35
N LEU A 171 9.16 -0.84 14.70
CA LEU A 171 8.27 -0.32 15.74
C LEU A 171 8.88 -0.42 17.13
N PHE A 172 9.57 -1.51 17.46
CA PHE A 172 9.86 -1.88 18.85
C PHE A 172 11.33 -2.16 19.17
N SER A 173 12.26 -1.97 18.22
CA SER A 173 13.71 -2.22 18.40
C SER A 173 14.28 -1.66 19.71
N ASN A 174 13.90 -0.44 20.08
CA ASN A 174 14.42 0.21 21.29
C ASN A 174 13.75 -0.27 22.60
N ASN A 175 12.65 -1.02 22.51
CA ASN A 175 11.82 -1.36 23.67
C ASN A 175 11.94 -2.84 24.06
N ILE A 176 12.23 -3.74 23.11
CA ILE A 176 12.16 -5.20 23.35
C ILE A 176 13.30 -5.73 24.23
N ASP A 177 14.49 -5.12 24.14
CA ASP A 177 15.64 -5.49 24.97
C ASP A 177 15.86 -4.52 26.15
N SER A 178 14.92 -3.59 26.33
CA SER A 178 14.94 -2.70 27.48
C SER A 178 14.33 -3.45 28.67
N LYS A 179 15.04 -3.50 29.81
CA LYS A 179 14.48 -3.93 31.10
C LYS A 179 13.47 -2.88 31.62
N LYS A 180 12.57 -2.40 30.78
CA LYS A 180 11.58 -1.37 31.06
C LYS A 180 10.19 -1.88 30.67
N GLU A 181 9.16 -1.18 31.13
CA GLU A 181 7.81 -1.41 30.64
C GLU A 181 7.71 -1.08 29.15
N PHE A 182 6.88 -1.84 28.45
CA PHE A 182 6.65 -1.62 27.04
C PHE A 182 5.73 -0.42 26.86
N ASN A 183 6.30 0.70 26.43
CA ASN A 183 5.53 1.93 26.23
C ASN A 183 4.68 1.87 24.96
N PHE A 184 3.49 2.45 25.05
CA PHE A 184 2.64 2.75 23.91
C PHE A 184 3.39 3.62 22.89
N LEU A 185 3.26 3.30 21.59
CA LEU A 185 3.78 4.15 20.53
C LEU A 185 2.71 5.13 20.12
N THR A 186 3.00 6.44 20.21
CA THR A 186 2.06 7.45 19.71
C THR A 186 1.81 7.26 18.22
N ASP A 187 0.63 7.62 17.72
CA ASP A 187 0.29 7.51 16.29
C ASP A 187 1.32 8.20 15.40
N LYS A 188 1.89 9.30 15.87
CA LYS A 188 2.91 10.07 15.17
C LYS A 188 4.24 9.31 15.08
N GLU A 189 4.65 8.62 16.14
CA GLU A 189 5.84 7.75 16.14
C GLU A 189 5.63 6.53 15.25
N GLN A 190 4.46 5.88 15.34
CA GLN A 190 4.10 4.77 14.47
C GLN A 190 4.18 5.18 13.01
N GLY A 191 3.53 6.28 12.61
CA GLY A 191 3.55 6.76 11.24
C GLY A 191 4.94 7.15 10.74
N SER A 192 5.81 7.67 11.61
CA SER A 192 7.21 7.96 11.27
C SER A 192 7.98 6.70 10.95
N LYS A 193 7.89 5.70 11.84
CA LYS A 193 8.57 4.41 11.72
C LYS A 193 8.03 3.60 10.54
N MET A 194 6.72 3.64 10.30
CA MET A 194 6.12 3.01 9.13
C MET A 194 6.56 3.66 7.82
N LYS A 195 6.73 4.98 7.78
CA LYS A 195 7.30 5.69 6.61
C LYS A 195 8.76 5.32 6.38
N GLU A 196 9.55 5.22 7.44
CA GLU A 196 10.95 4.80 7.39
C GLU A 196 11.09 3.36 6.89
N PHE A 197 10.31 2.43 7.45
CA PHE A 197 10.21 1.06 6.99
C PHE A 197 9.79 0.97 5.52
N SER A 198 8.75 1.72 5.15
CA SER A 198 8.24 1.76 3.77
C SER A 198 9.29 2.25 2.77
N TYR A 199 10.10 3.23 3.16
CA TYR A 199 11.22 3.69 2.35
C TYR A 199 12.34 2.66 2.28
N SER A 200 12.69 1.99 3.40
CA SER A 200 13.75 0.99 3.39
C SER A 200 13.41 -0.25 2.55
N GLU A 201 12.12 -0.62 2.47
CA GLU A 201 11.65 -1.63 1.51
C GLU A 201 11.95 -1.23 0.06
N LEU A 202 11.68 0.04 -0.29
CA LEU A 202 11.96 0.56 -1.63
C LEU A 202 13.46 0.66 -1.88
N ASP A 203 14.21 1.18 -0.91
CA ASP A 203 15.66 1.36 -0.97
C ASP A 203 16.42 0.04 -1.07
N GLY A 204 15.82 -1.07 -0.59
CA GLY A 204 16.33 -2.43 -0.80
C GLY A 204 16.57 -2.76 -2.27
N LEU A 205 15.83 -2.15 -3.22
CA LEU A 205 16.11 -2.30 -4.65
C LEU A 205 17.53 -1.85 -5.03
N ASN A 206 18.10 -0.83 -4.37
CA ASN A 206 19.44 -0.32 -4.70
C ASN A 206 20.55 -1.35 -4.41
N LEU A 207 20.27 -2.38 -3.61
CA LEU A 207 21.21 -3.45 -3.29
C LEU A 207 21.30 -4.51 -4.40
N GLU A 208 20.30 -4.57 -5.28
CA GLU A 208 20.23 -5.54 -6.37
C GLU A 208 21.11 -5.18 -7.56
N VAL A 209 21.50 -6.19 -8.35
CA VAL A 209 22.28 -5.97 -9.59
C VAL A 209 21.42 -5.21 -10.62
N GLY A 210 21.82 -3.98 -10.95
CA GLY A 210 21.03 -3.06 -11.79
C GLY A 210 19.92 -2.34 -11.01
N GLY A 211 19.90 -2.49 -9.69
CA GLY A 211 18.86 -2.07 -8.77
C GLY A 211 18.48 -0.59 -8.81
N LYS A 212 19.43 0.30 -9.10
CA LYS A 212 19.19 1.74 -9.24
C LYS A 212 18.10 2.06 -10.28
N LYS A 213 18.11 1.38 -11.43
CA LYS A 213 17.08 1.59 -12.47
C LYS A 213 15.69 1.17 -11.96
N ALA A 214 15.62 0.07 -11.22
CA ALA A 214 14.38 -0.39 -10.61
C ALA A 214 13.91 0.60 -9.53
N PHE A 215 14.80 1.02 -8.63
CA PHE A 215 14.50 2.03 -7.61
C PHE A 215 13.94 3.32 -8.23
N ASP A 216 14.58 3.82 -9.29
CA ASP A 216 14.13 5.03 -10.00
C ASP A 216 12.75 4.82 -10.65
N LEU A 217 12.51 3.65 -11.24
CA LEU A 217 11.22 3.29 -11.85
C LEU A 217 10.10 3.26 -10.81
N PHE A 218 10.28 2.54 -9.69
CA PHE A 218 9.26 2.42 -8.66
C PHE A 218 9.07 3.70 -7.84
N SER A 219 10.13 4.49 -7.65
CA SER A 219 10.03 5.85 -7.16
C SER A 219 9.17 6.72 -8.07
N THR A 220 9.33 6.59 -9.38
CA THR A 220 8.53 7.34 -10.38
C THR A 220 7.07 6.89 -10.36
N ILE A 221 6.80 5.57 -10.36
CA ILE A 221 5.45 5.03 -10.27
C ILE A 221 4.74 5.51 -9.00
N GLY A 222 5.38 5.34 -7.83
CA GLY A 222 4.78 5.72 -6.56
C GLY A 222 4.54 7.22 -6.43
N ARG A 223 5.48 8.06 -6.89
CA ARG A 223 5.30 9.53 -6.94
C ARG A 223 4.19 9.93 -7.90
N PHE A 224 4.08 9.28 -9.06
CA PHE A 224 3.02 9.57 -10.02
C PHE A 224 1.64 9.26 -9.43
N LEU A 225 1.47 8.10 -8.80
CA LEU A 225 0.21 7.71 -8.15
C LEU A 225 -0.13 8.62 -6.97
N LYS A 226 0.87 9.00 -6.16
CA LYS A 226 0.73 9.98 -5.09
C LYS A 226 0.21 11.30 -5.63
N ASP A 227 0.90 11.85 -6.63
CA ASP A 227 0.55 13.14 -7.22
C ASP A 227 -0.87 13.10 -7.80
N LYS A 228 -1.27 12.00 -8.46
CA LYS A 228 -2.64 11.81 -8.94
C LYS A 228 -3.66 11.87 -7.80
N LEU A 229 -3.47 11.06 -6.76
CA LEU A 229 -4.40 10.99 -5.62
C LEU A 229 -4.62 12.35 -4.95
N HIS A 230 -3.54 13.10 -4.77
CA HIS A 230 -3.57 14.34 -4.00
C HIS A 230 -3.88 15.57 -4.85
N SER A 231 -3.65 15.54 -6.16
CA SER A 231 -3.88 16.68 -7.07
C SER A 231 -5.19 16.63 -7.84
N ASP A 232 -5.71 15.44 -8.15
CA ASP A 232 -7.02 15.30 -8.83
C ASP A 232 -8.19 15.39 -7.86
N ARG A 233 -9.38 15.57 -8.44
CA ARG A 233 -10.63 15.24 -7.77
C ARG A 233 -10.73 13.74 -7.53
N VAL A 234 -11.27 13.36 -6.39
CA VAL A 234 -11.43 11.95 -5.99
C VAL A 234 -12.73 11.41 -6.59
N ASN A 235 -12.66 10.32 -7.35
CA ASN A 235 -13.83 9.56 -7.74
C ASN A 235 -13.93 8.27 -6.90
N THR A 236 -14.83 7.36 -7.23
CA THR A 236 -14.94 6.07 -6.52
C THR A 236 -13.82 5.07 -6.85
N ASP A 237 -13.00 5.37 -7.87
CA ASP A 237 -11.91 4.55 -8.36
C ASP A 237 -10.56 5.09 -7.88
N PHE A 238 -9.99 4.37 -6.94
CA PHE A 238 -8.66 4.67 -6.43
C PHE A 238 -7.60 4.02 -7.33
N TYR A 239 -6.44 4.66 -7.54
CA TYR A 239 -5.36 4.12 -8.37
C TYR A 239 -4.18 3.71 -7.51
N ASN A 240 -3.80 2.44 -7.62
CA ASN A 240 -2.70 1.84 -6.87
C ASN A 240 -2.01 0.70 -7.62
N SER A 241 -2.35 0.56 -8.89
CA SER A 241 -1.81 -0.44 -9.79
C SER A 241 -1.31 0.24 -11.05
N PHE A 242 -0.54 -0.48 -11.83
CA PHE A 242 -0.22 -0.14 -13.21
C PHE A 242 -0.40 -1.35 -14.12
N THR A 243 -0.67 -1.10 -15.39
CA THR A 243 -0.69 -2.14 -16.43
C THR A 243 0.65 -2.08 -17.14
N PHE A 244 1.32 -3.23 -17.27
CA PHE A 244 2.54 -3.31 -18.05
C PHE A 244 2.20 -3.39 -19.54
N ASP A 245 2.62 -2.39 -20.30
CA ASP A 245 2.35 -2.19 -21.72
C ASP A 245 3.60 -1.73 -22.51
N VAL A 246 4.79 -1.87 -21.91
CA VAL A 246 6.05 -1.37 -22.48
C VAL A 246 6.84 -2.52 -23.09
N ASP A 247 7.15 -2.42 -24.39
CA ASP A 247 8.02 -3.36 -25.08
C ASP A 247 9.51 -3.02 -24.85
N ASN A 248 9.98 -3.27 -23.63
CA ASN A 248 11.36 -3.01 -23.22
C ASN A 248 11.87 -4.00 -22.18
N ASP A 249 12.88 -4.78 -22.56
CA ASP A 249 13.50 -5.84 -21.74
C ASP A 249 14.12 -5.32 -20.44
N ASP A 250 14.78 -4.16 -20.48
CA ASP A 250 15.37 -3.53 -19.29
C ASP A 250 14.28 -3.14 -18.28
N VAL A 251 13.14 -2.62 -18.77
CA VAL A 251 12.01 -2.26 -17.91
C VAL A 251 11.38 -3.52 -17.33
N TRP A 252 11.21 -4.57 -18.13
CA TRP A 252 10.69 -5.85 -17.66
C TRP A 252 11.56 -6.46 -16.56
N LYS A 253 12.88 -6.42 -16.72
CA LYS A 253 13.82 -6.90 -15.68
C LYS A 253 13.68 -6.16 -14.35
N ASN A 254 13.34 -4.87 -14.39
CA ASN A 254 13.03 -4.09 -13.19
C ASN A 254 11.70 -4.56 -12.55
N ILE A 255 10.68 -4.87 -13.36
CA ILE A 255 9.42 -5.46 -12.89
C ILE A 255 9.68 -6.80 -12.19
N GLU A 256 10.45 -7.70 -12.80
CA GLU A 256 10.86 -8.99 -12.21
C GLU A 256 11.50 -8.77 -10.84
N THR A 257 12.50 -7.89 -10.77
CA THR A 257 13.23 -7.59 -9.53
C THR A 257 12.28 -7.12 -8.42
N ALA A 258 11.31 -6.27 -8.72
CA ALA A 258 10.35 -5.80 -7.72
C ALA A 258 9.28 -6.83 -7.34
N VAL A 259 8.90 -7.74 -8.25
CA VAL A 259 8.06 -8.89 -7.91
C VAL A 259 8.81 -9.81 -6.95
N ASP A 260 10.08 -10.08 -7.23
CA ASP A 260 10.93 -10.97 -6.41
C ASP A 260 11.11 -10.42 -4.99
N LEU A 261 11.33 -9.10 -4.84
CA LEU A 261 11.37 -8.44 -3.53
C LEU A 261 9.98 -8.20 -2.90
N GLY A 262 8.91 -8.63 -3.57
CA GLY A 262 7.54 -8.48 -3.08
C GLY A 262 7.08 -7.03 -2.93
N LEU A 263 7.63 -6.11 -3.73
CA LEU A 263 7.25 -4.69 -3.76
C LEU A 263 6.04 -4.44 -4.66
N ILE A 264 5.78 -5.35 -5.59
CA ILE A 264 4.60 -5.37 -6.45
C ILE A 264 4.04 -6.78 -6.57
N TYR A 265 2.75 -6.87 -6.85
CA TYR A 265 2.05 -8.14 -7.02
C TYR A 265 1.29 -8.18 -8.35
N PRO A 266 1.53 -9.18 -9.20
CA PRO A 266 0.69 -9.40 -10.37
C PRO A 266 -0.76 -9.76 -9.96
N ASP A 267 -1.74 -9.21 -10.68
CA ASP A 267 -3.16 -9.51 -10.49
C ASP A 267 -3.56 -10.71 -11.36
N PHE A 268 -3.57 -11.91 -10.78
CA PHE A 268 -4.04 -13.11 -11.45
C PHE A 268 -5.56 -13.17 -11.43
N ARG A 269 -6.20 -12.95 -12.59
CA ARG A 269 -7.64 -13.14 -12.77
C ARG A 269 -7.92 -14.51 -13.36
N GLY A 270 -7.70 -15.56 -12.56
CA GLY A 270 -8.44 -16.83 -12.61
C GLY A 270 -8.42 -17.71 -13.87
N PHE A 271 -7.62 -17.42 -14.89
CA PHE A 271 -7.47 -18.34 -16.05
C PHE A 271 -6.02 -18.63 -16.43
N ASP A 272 -5.07 -17.78 -16.01
CA ASP A 272 -3.66 -18.01 -16.22
C ASP A 272 -3.08 -18.82 -15.07
N ASN A 273 -2.17 -19.72 -15.42
CA ASN A 273 -1.51 -20.65 -14.51
C ASN A 273 -0.92 -19.89 -13.29
N ASP A 274 -1.56 -20.00 -12.12
CA ASP A 274 -1.25 -19.27 -10.86
C ASP A 274 0.23 -19.38 -10.43
N ASN A 275 0.93 -20.37 -10.98
CA ASN A 275 2.34 -20.63 -10.75
C ASN A 275 3.29 -19.99 -11.77
N LYS A 276 2.84 -19.11 -12.68
CA LYS A 276 3.67 -18.46 -13.70
C LYS A 276 3.64 -16.94 -13.59
N MET A 277 4.81 -16.30 -13.63
CA MET A 277 4.89 -14.85 -13.78
C MET A 277 4.18 -14.44 -15.07
N PRO A 278 3.36 -13.38 -15.07
CA PRO A 278 2.75 -12.91 -16.31
C PRO A 278 3.81 -12.66 -17.38
N ASN A 279 3.59 -13.11 -18.61
CA ASN A 279 4.57 -12.92 -19.68
C ASN A 279 4.46 -11.50 -20.24
N ARG A 280 5.24 -10.56 -19.67
CA ARG A 280 5.39 -9.16 -20.16
C ARG A 280 4.07 -8.42 -20.42
N LYS A 281 3.02 -8.77 -19.69
CA LYS A 281 1.66 -8.21 -19.80
C LYS A 281 0.95 -8.36 -18.47
N GLY A 282 -0.06 -7.53 -18.26
CA GLY A 282 -0.96 -7.65 -17.12
C GLY A 282 -0.82 -6.52 -16.11
N ARG A 283 -1.61 -6.62 -15.05
CA ARG A 283 -1.73 -5.59 -14.02
C ARG A 283 -0.87 -5.94 -12.81
N PHE A 284 -0.14 -4.96 -12.31
CA PHE A 284 0.69 -5.06 -11.11
C PHE A 284 0.19 -4.06 -10.07
N THR A 285 -0.06 -4.53 -8.86
CA THR A 285 -0.45 -3.69 -7.72
C THR A 285 0.78 -3.40 -6.87
N LEU A 286 0.95 -2.15 -6.42
CA LEU A 286 1.97 -1.85 -5.41
C LEU A 286 1.67 -2.58 -4.10
N ALA A 287 2.71 -3.10 -3.45
CA ALA A 287 2.60 -3.65 -2.11
C ALA A 287 2.16 -2.59 -1.11
N PHE A 288 1.35 -2.96 -0.13
CA PHE A 288 0.86 -2.03 0.88
C PHE A 288 1.98 -1.54 1.79
N CYS A 289 3.08 -2.28 1.92
CA CYS A 289 4.28 -1.80 2.58
C CYS A 289 4.82 -0.47 2.01
N LEU A 290 4.54 -0.14 0.74
CA LEU A 290 4.95 1.11 0.09
C LEU A 290 3.98 2.28 0.34
N SER A 291 2.80 2.01 0.90
CA SER A 291 1.74 3.01 1.11
C SER A 291 2.17 4.16 2.03
N PRO A 292 2.85 3.93 3.18
CA PRO A 292 3.31 5.02 4.03
C PRO A 292 4.32 5.97 3.37
N HIS A 293 5.25 5.45 2.55
CA HIS A 293 6.24 6.28 1.86
C HIS A 293 5.61 7.15 0.78
N PHE A 294 4.77 6.56 -0.07
CA PHE A 294 4.10 7.29 -1.15
C PHE A 294 2.81 7.98 -0.74
N TYR A 295 2.38 7.86 0.51
CA TYR A 295 1.15 8.46 0.99
C TYR A 295 -0.09 8.01 0.19
N LEU A 296 -0.19 6.69 0.01
CA LEU A 296 -1.26 6.01 -0.71
C LEU A 296 -2.15 5.23 0.25
N MET A 297 -3.37 4.91 -0.16
CA MET A 297 -4.21 3.98 0.61
C MET A 297 -3.69 2.54 0.46
N PRO A 298 -3.56 1.75 1.55
CA PRO A 298 -3.20 0.33 1.47
C PRO A 298 -4.39 -0.51 0.99
N ARG A 299 -4.75 -0.32 -0.28
CA ARG A 299 -5.89 -0.95 -0.94
C ARG A 299 -5.57 -1.19 -2.41
N LYS A 300 -6.06 -2.31 -2.96
CA LYS A 300 -6.09 -2.52 -4.42
C LYS A 300 -6.94 -1.42 -5.07
N GLY A 301 -6.37 -0.77 -6.08
CA GLY A 301 -7.02 0.26 -6.87
C GLY A 301 -6.73 0.07 -8.35
N SER A 302 -7.52 0.67 -9.23
CA SER A 302 -7.39 0.72 -10.69
C SER A 302 -5.97 0.94 -11.18
N ALA A 303 -5.74 0.57 -12.44
CA ALA A 303 -4.43 0.58 -13.07
C ALA A 303 -4.28 1.75 -14.04
N ILE A 304 -3.06 2.26 -14.15
CA ILE A 304 -2.64 3.21 -15.19
C ILE A 304 -1.58 2.52 -16.05
N SER A 305 -1.58 2.73 -17.36
CA SER A 305 -0.53 2.22 -18.23
C SER A 305 0.86 2.69 -17.80
N LEU A 306 1.83 1.76 -17.77
CA LEU A 306 3.19 2.06 -17.35
C LEU A 306 3.86 3.06 -18.30
N SER A 307 3.59 2.94 -19.61
CA SER A 307 4.05 3.91 -20.62
C SER A 307 3.65 5.36 -20.28
N VAL A 308 2.42 5.59 -19.83
CA VAL A 308 1.91 6.92 -19.44
C VAL A 308 2.70 7.49 -18.26
N ILE A 309 2.96 6.65 -17.25
CA ILE A 309 3.73 7.04 -16.06
C ILE A 309 5.15 7.43 -16.47
N MET A 310 5.83 6.57 -17.25
CA MET A 310 7.22 6.77 -17.68
C MET A 310 7.40 8.01 -18.56
N ASN A 311 6.46 8.29 -19.45
CA ASN A 311 6.56 9.43 -20.38
C ASN A 311 6.39 10.80 -19.72
N ASN A 312 5.81 10.84 -18.51
CA ASN A 312 5.45 12.10 -17.85
C ASN A 312 6.25 12.37 -16.58
N ASN A 313 6.87 11.35 -15.97
CA ASN A 313 7.69 11.40 -14.74
C ASN A 313 7.01 11.99 -13.49
N SER A 314 5.93 12.76 -13.64
CA SER A 314 5.02 13.22 -12.60
C SER A 314 3.63 13.45 -13.17
N TYR A 315 2.62 13.26 -12.34
CA TYR A 315 1.23 13.44 -12.76
C TYR A 315 0.90 14.91 -13.05
N SER A 316 1.50 15.86 -12.31
CA SER A 316 1.32 17.29 -12.56
C SER A 316 1.77 17.70 -13.96
N ARG A 317 2.84 17.10 -14.50
CA ARG A 317 3.30 17.33 -15.88
C ARG A 317 2.34 16.74 -16.89
N TYR A 318 1.88 15.50 -16.67
CA TYR A 318 0.83 14.87 -17.48
C TYR A 318 -0.40 15.79 -17.58
N ARG A 319 -0.90 16.25 -16.42
CA ARG A 319 -2.05 17.14 -16.32
C ARG A 319 -1.84 18.46 -17.07
N SER A 320 -0.64 19.06 -16.98
CA SER A 320 -0.36 20.32 -17.68
C SER A 320 -0.33 20.19 -19.20
N LYS A 321 0.16 19.05 -19.73
CA LYS A 321 0.26 18.81 -21.17
C LYS A 321 -1.10 18.53 -21.80
N ASN A 322 -2.01 17.92 -21.04
CA ASN A 322 -3.32 17.49 -21.54
C ASN A 322 -4.45 18.49 -21.27
N LYS A 323 -4.16 19.72 -20.81
CA LYS A 323 -5.17 20.77 -20.56
C LYS A 323 -5.93 21.16 -21.84
N THR A 324 -7.02 20.45 -22.12
CA THR A 324 -8.27 21.02 -22.63
C THR A 324 -9.15 21.35 -21.42
N ASN A 325 -9.76 22.53 -21.42
CA ASN A 325 -10.53 23.26 -20.39
C ASN A 325 -11.52 22.54 -19.42
N ASP A 326 -11.38 21.26 -19.10
CA ASP A 326 -12.28 20.55 -18.19
C ASP A 326 -11.66 20.26 -16.82
N ILE A 327 -12.47 20.51 -15.78
CA ILE A 327 -12.14 20.37 -14.35
C ILE A 327 -12.29 18.90 -13.89
N SER A 328 -12.72 18.02 -14.80
CA SER A 328 -12.87 16.58 -14.58
C SER A 328 -11.52 15.84 -14.56
N GLN A 329 -11.53 14.66 -13.96
CA GLN A 329 -10.41 13.72 -14.01
C GLN A 329 -10.19 13.28 -15.47
N TYR A 330 -8.94 13.24 -15.94
CA TYR A 330 -8.65 12.60 -17.22
C TYR A 330 -8.97 11.12 -17.11
N ASP A 331 -9.93 10.66 -17.92
CA ASP A 331 -10.03 9.24 -18.26
C ASP A 331 -8.71 8.85 -18.93
N LEU A 332 -7.99 7.96 -18.26
CA LEU A 332 -6.73 7.39 -18.75
C LEU A 332 -6.98 6.13 -19.57
N ASP A 333 -8.25 5.78 -19.78
CA ASP A 333 -8.70 4.65 -20.58
C ASP A 333 -8.59 5.01 -22.06
N PHE A 334 -7.40 4.84 -22.62
CA PHE A 334 -7.24 4.70 -24.06
C PHE A 334 -7.60 3.26 -24.46
N GLU A 335 -8.74 3.14 -25.15
CA GLU A 335 -9.15 2.07 -26.05
C GLU A 335 -9.03 0.61 -25.55
N GLY A 336 -10.18 0.10 -25.10
CA GLY A 336 -10.60 -1.26 -25.38
C GLY A 336 -12.07 -1.23 -25.72
N THR A 337 -12.41 -1.09 -27.00
CA THR A 337 -13.74 -1.41 -27.50
C THR A 337 -14.10 -2.81 -27.03
N TYR A 338 -15.08 -2.90 -26.14
CA TYR A 338 -15.77 -4.15 -25.89
C TYR A 338 -16.58 -4.47 -27.15
N GLU A 339 -16.16 -5.51 -27.88
CA GLU A 339 -17.13 -6.43 -28.46
C GLU A 339 -17.47 -7.50 -27.42
#